data_AF-A0A7C1U1H9-F1
#
_entry.id   AF-A0A7C1U1H9-F1
#
_cell.length_a   1.000
_cell.length_b   1.000
_cell.length_c   1.000
_cell.angle_alpha   90.00
_cell.angle_beta   90.00
_cell.angle_gamma   90.00
#
_symmetry.space_group_name_H-M   'P 1'
#
loop_
_entity.id
_entity.type
_entity.pdbx_description
1 polymer ?
#
loop_
_entity_poly.entity_id
_entity_poly.type
_entity_poly.pdbx_seq_one_letter_code
_entity_poly.pdbx_strand_id
1 'polypeptide(L)'
;MKYHALIATFSLGLLAPLGVQASTFDEAYKQASLEIDKAKAVNYEWRDSRKLLKKAEKLHKEGKTDKAMKLVAKAREQGQLAVLQAEAQ
;
A
#
# COMPACT_ATOMS: atom_id res chain seq x y z
N MET A 1 -53.30 -16.38 7.55
CA MET A 1 -52.41 -15.23 7.83
C MET A 1 -51.98 -14.64 6.49
N LYS A 2 -52.33 -13.38 6.21
CA LYS A 2 -52.07 -12.70 4.93
C LYS A 2 -51.10 -11.55 5.17
N TYR A 3 -49.91 -11.58 4.57
CA TYR A 3 -49.07 -10.44 4.13
C TYR A 3 -48.14 -11.00 3.05
N HIS A 4 -48.55 -10.95 1.78
CA HIS A 4 -48.22 -9.93 0.77
C HIS A 4 -46.72 -9.85 0.42
N ALA A 5 -46.48 -10.04 -0.87
CA ALA A 5 -45.20 -10.11 -1.56
C ALA A 5 -44.36 -8.84 -1.42
N LEU A 6 -43.03 -8.99 -1.43
CA LEU A 6 -42.10 -7.95 -1.84
C LEU A 6 -40.92 -8.60 -2.56
N ILE A 7 -41.10 -8.77 -3.87
CA ILE A 7 -40.00 -8.88 -4.82
C ILE A 7 -39.29 -7.53 -4.76
N ALA A 8 -38.16 -7.46 -4.06
CA ALA A 8 -37.23 -6.35 -4.20
C ALA A 8 -36.30 -6.66 -5.38
N THR A 9 -36.78 -6.37 -6.60
CA THR A 9 -35.89 -6.14 -7.74
C THR A 9 -35.01 -4.95 -7.39
N PHE A 10 -33.78 -5.23 -6.94
CA PHE A 10 -32.75 -4.19 -6.87
C PHE A 10 -32.19 -4.00 -8.27
N SER A 11 -32.81 -3.06 -8.97
CA SER A 11 -32.42 -2.57 -10.27
C SER A 11 -30.95 -2.13 -10.30
N LEU A 12 -30.26 -2.65 -11.32
CA LEU A 12 -29.22 -2.04 -12.14
C LEU A 12 -28.52 -0.77 -11.57
N GLY A 13 -27.21 -0.89 -11.30
CA GLY A 13 -26.42 0.27 -10.91
C GLY A 13 -24.92 0.05 -10.98
N LEU A 14 -24.37 0.25 -12.19
CA LEU A 14 -23.00 0.66 -12.45
C LEU A 14 -21.89 -0.31 -12.02
N LEU A 15 -21.53 -1.22 -12.93
CA LEU A 15 -20.17 -1.73 -13.00
C LEU A 15 -19.27 -0.56 -13.42
N ALA A 16 -18.91 0.29 -12.46
CA ALA A 16 -17.78 1.19 -12.62
C ALA A 16 -16.58 0.28 -12.89
N PRO A 17 -15.79 0.50 -13.97
CA PRO A 17 -14.51 -0.17 -14.05
C PRO A 17 -13.76 0.26 -12.79
N LEU A 18 -13.42 -0.71 -11.94
CA LEU A 18 -12.45 -0.53 -10.88
C LEU A 18 -11.15 -0.14 -11.58
N GLY A 19 -11.02 1.14 -11.89
CA GLY A 19 -9.80 1.72 -12.43
C GLY A 19 -8.76 1.43 -11.38
N VAL A 20 -7.78 0.59 -11.74
CA VAL A 20 -6.55 0.48 -10.97
C VAL A 20 -5.94 1.88 -10.97
N GLN A 21 -6.25 2.65 -9.93
CA GLN A 21 -5.73 3.98 -9.78
C GLN A 21 -4.25 3.80 -9.47
N ALA A 22 -3.40 4.07 -10.47
CA ALA A 22 -1.96 4.07 -10.26
C ALA A 22 -1.64 5.16 -9.23
N SER A 23 -1.18 4.76 -8.05
CA SER A 23 -0.75 5.70 -7.00
C SER A 23 0.46 6.50 -7.49
N THR A 24 0.48 7.79 -7.17
CA THR A 24 1.63 8.64 -7.47
C THR A 24 2.88 8.19 -6.70
N PHE A 25 4.07 8.59 -7.15
CA PHE A 25 5.31 8.28 -6.43
C PHE A 25 5.26 8.78 -4.97
N ASP A 26 4.79 10.01 -4.75
CA ASP A 26 4.71 10.61 -3.42
C ASP A 26 3.75 9.87 -2.50
N GLU A 27 2.57 9.47 -3.01
CA GLU A 27 1.63 8.65 -2.25
C GLU A 27 2.24 7.30 -1.88
N ALA A 28 2.84 6.62 -2.85
CA ALA A 28 3.46 5.32 -2.62
C ALA A 28 4.64 5.43 -1.62
N TYR A 29 5.46 6.48 -1.75
CA TYR A 29 6.58 6.76 -0.85
C TYR A 29 6.08 6.98 0.58
N LYS A 30 5.04 7.80 0.77
CA LYS A 30 4.42 8.04 2.08
C LYS A 30 3.88 6.75 2.68
N GLN A 31 3.17 5.94 1.90
CA GLN A 31 2.65 4.65 2.36
C GLN A 31 3.77 3.70 2.79
N ALA A 32 4.83 3.59 2.00
CA ALA A 32 5.99 2.78 2.36
C ALA A 32 6.67 3.30 3.65
N SER A 33 6.81 4.61 3.82
CA SER A 33 7.36 5.20 5.04
C SER A 33 6.52 4.85 6.26
N LEU A 34 5.19 4.92 6.13
CA LEU A 34 4.27 4.58 7.23
C LEU A 34 4.42 3.12 7.66
N GLU A 35 4.52 2.17 6.72
CA GLU A 35 4.70 0.75 7.08
C GLU A 35 6.04 0.51 7.79
N ILE A 36 7.10 1.20 7.38
CA ILE A 36 8.41 1.14 8.07
C ILE A 36 8.33 1.77 9.46
N ASP A 37 7.60 2.88 9.62
CA ASP A 37 7.41 3.53 10.91
C ASP A 37 6.58 2.66 11.88
N LYS A 38 5.60 1.90 11.37
CA LYS A 38 4.91 0.86 12.17
C LYS A 38 5.88 -0.21 12.67
N ALA A 39 6.74 -0.74 11.79
CA ALA A 39 7.77 -1.70 12.19
C ALA A 39 8.74 -1.12 13.23
N LYS A 40 9.11 0.16 13.09
CA LYS A 40 9.93 0.88 14.07
C LYS A 40 9.25 0.98 15.42
N ALA A 41 7.95 1.28 15.45
CA ALA A 41 7.19 1.44 16.69
C ALA A 41 7.18 0.15 17.54
N VAL A 42 7.29 -1.02 16.89
CA VAL A 42 7.40 -2.32 17.55
C VAL A 42 8.85 -2.83 17.66
N ASN A 43 9.86 -1.97 17.44
CA ASN A 43 11.29 -2.28 17.49
C ASN A 43 11.78 -3.35 16.50
N TYR A 44 11.09 -3.51 15.37
CA TYR A 44 11.42 -4.49 14.33
C TYR A 44 11.85 -3.87 12.99
N GLU A 45 12.09 -2.55 12.92
CA GLU A 45 12.52 -1.90 11.68
C GLU A 45 13.79 -2.54 11.09
N TRP A 46 13.70 -3.00 9.85
CA TRP A 46 14.86 -3.44 9.10
C TRP A 46 15.62 -2.25 8.51
N ARG A 47 16.93 -2.19 8.77
CA ARG A 47 17.85 -1.13 8.31
C ARG A 47 17.72 -0.80 6.82
N ASP A 48 17.53 -1.81 5.98
CA ASP A 48 17.58 -1.63 4.53
C ASP A 48 16.31 -1.00 3.95
N SER A 49 15.17 -1.04 4.66
CA SER A 49 13.90 -0.49 4.17
C SER A 49 13.96 1.02 3.98
N ARG A 50 14.55 1.77 4.93
CA ARG A 50 14.76 3.23 4.74
C ARG A 50 15.81 3.55 3.68
N LYS A 51 16.82 2.69 3.50
CA LYS A 51 17.81 2.88 2.43
C LYS A 51 17.17 2.71 1.05
N LEU A 52 16.25 1.75 0.90
CA LEU A 52 15.47 1.57 -0.33
C LEU A 52 14.63 2.82 -0.63
N LEU A 53 13.92 3.37 0.37
CA LEU A 53 13.16 4.62 0.18
C LEU A 53 14.03 5.79 -0.25
N LYS A 54 15.15 6.05 0.42
CA LYS A 54 16.09 7.12 0.02
C LYS A 54 16.60 6.94 -1.40
N LYS A 55 16.92 5.71 -1.80
CA LYS A 55 17.34 5.40 -3.18
C LYS A 55 16.20 5.59 -4.18
N ALA A 56 14.98 5.25 -3.80
CA ALA A 56 13.79 5.49 -4.61
C ALA A 56 13.59 6.97 -4.90
N GLU A 57 13.64 7.81 -3.85
CA GLU A 57 13.53 9.27 -3.99
C GLU A 57 14.58 9.83 -4.94
N LYS A 58 15.84 9.39 -4.80
CA LYS A 58 16.92 9.80 -5.71
C LYS A 58 16.62 9.41 -7.16
N LEU A 59 16.18 8.17 -7.40
CA LEU A 59 15.85 7.71 -8.75
C LEU A 59 14.65 8.47 -9.35
N HIS A 60 13.65 8.81 -8.53
CA HIS A 60 12.52 9.60 -8.98
C HIS A 60 12.95 11.01 -9.40
N LYS A 61 13.81 11.68 -8.61
CA LYS A 61 14.41 12.97 -8.96
C LYS A 61 15.27 12.92 -10.24
N GLU A 62 15.85 11.76 -10.55
CA GLU A 62 16.56 11.50 -11.81
C GLU A 62 15.63 11.14 -13.00
N GLY A 63 14.31 11.22 -12.82
CA GLY A 63 13.31 10.85 -13.85
C GLY A 63 13.13 9.35 -14.04
N LYS A 64 13.79 8.50 -13.23
CA LYS A 64 13.72 7.03 -13.30
C LYS A 64 12.57 6.49 -12.45
N THR A 65 11.37 7.05 -12.65
CA THR A 65 10.19 6.80 -11.80
C THR A 65 9.82 5.34 -11.69
N ASP A 66 9.87 4.54 -12.77
CA ASP A 66 9.56 3.10 -12.69
C ASP A 66 10.51 2.33 -11.76
N LYS A 67 11.80 2.66 -11.82
CA LYS A 67 12.81 2.05 -10.93
C LYS A 67 12.58 2.52 -9.49
N ALA A 68 12.20 3.79 -9.31
CA ALA A 68 11.85 4.34 -8.00
C ALA A 68 10.63 3.62 -7.39
N MET A 69 9.55 3.44 -8.16
CA MET A 69 8.33 2.74 -7.72
C MET A 69 8.62 1.31 -7.28
N LYS A 70 9.49 0.59 -7.99
CA LYS A 70 9.92 -0.76 -7.58
C LYS A 70 10.63 -0.77 -6.23
N LEU A 71 11.45 0.24 -5.94
CA LEU A 71 12.13 0.35 -4.64
C LEU A 71 11.17 0.75 -3.53
N VAL A 72 10.21 1.64 -3.79
CA VAL A 72 9.13 2.00 -2.86
C VAL A 72 8.30 0.77 -2.49
N ALA A 73 7.89 -0.02 -3.48
CA ALA A 73 7.12 -1.25 -3.24
C ALA A 73 7.88 -2.24 -2.35
N LYS A 74 9.17 -2.47 -2.63
CA LYS A 74 10.03 -3.33 -1.80
C LYS A 74 10.18 -2.79 -0.37
N ALA A 75 10.36 -1.48 -0.22
CA ALA A 75 10.49 -0.86 1.09
C ALA A 75 9.20 -1.02 1.92
N ARG A 76 8.04 -0.85 1.26
CA ARG A 76 6.72 -1.09 1.87
C ARG A 76 6.58 -2.54 2.33
N GLU A 77 6.87 -3.49 1.44
CA GLU A 77 6.79 -4.92 1.74
C GLU A 77 7.67 -5.30 2.94
N GLN A 78 8.91 -4.80 2.98
CA GLN A 78 9.79 -5.03 4.12
C GLN A 78 9.25 -4.44 5.43
N GLY A 79 8.64 -3.25 5.40
CA GLY A 79 7.97 -2.68 6.57
C GLY A 79 6.82 -3.57 7.08
N GLN A 80 5.99 -4.07 6.17
CA GLN A 80 4.88 -4.97 6.51
C GLN A 80 5.38 -6.31 7.07
N LEU A 81 6.39 -6.92 6.43
CA LEU A 81 6.99 -8.17 6.89
C LEU A 81 7.64 -8.02 8.26
N ALA A 82 8.28 -6.89 8.54
CA ALA A 82 8.87 -6.61 9.84
C ALA A 82 7.82 -6.52 10.96
N VAL A 83 6.66 -5.91 10.71
CA VAL A 83 5.54 -5.92 11.67
C VAL A 83 5.05 -7.34 11.92
N LEU A 84 4.81 -8.12 10.85
CA LEU A 84 4.37 -9.52 10.98
C LEU A 84 5.40 -10.37 11.74
N GLN A 85 6.69 -10.11 11.52
CA GLN A 85 7.75 -10.78 12.26
C GLN A 85 7.72 -10.42 13.76
N ALA A 86 7.43 -9.16 14.10
CA ALA A 86 7.29 -8.73 15.48
C ALA A 86 6.10 -9.42 16.19
N GLU A 87 5.00 -9.64 15.47
CA GLU A 87 3.80 -10.32 15.98
C GLU A 87 4.02 -11.83 16.20
N ALA A 88 4.98 -12.43 15.50
CA ALA A 88 5.26 -13.86 15.58
C ALA A 88 6.29 -14.26 16.66
N GLN A 89 6.71 -13.32 17.52
CA GLN A 89 7.77 -13.49 18.52
C GLN A 89 7.22 -13.76 19.93
#